data_AF-A0A949WQG9-F1
#
_entry.id   AF-A0A949WQG9-F1
#
_cell.length_a   1.000
_cell.length_b   1.000
_cell.length_c   1.000
_cell.angle_alpha   90.00
_cell.angle_beta   90.00
_cell.angle_gamma   90.00
#
_symmetry.space_group_name_H-M   'P 1'
#
loop_
_entity.id
_entity.type
_entity.pdbx_description
1 polymer ?
#
loop_
_entity_poly.entity_id
_entity_poly.type
_entity_poly.pdbx_seq_one_letter_code
_entity_poly.pdbx_strand_id
1 'polypeptide(L)'
;MEFLDLSCDYGACLWIKGAALDPKHLPIPEDLCKEIEVFEEDYTHNALNSSDNWLDEHFEKELEIAKKLQEALPKKIIRLWYYGQWVELEKCLYKIEIIEGFKSGGNFQISVSDKAEGLSGKYKGIKISTNVITLDETFAFPYIWCFLKDIPFDNELQNRESYIDENGNEEPPEIGFYYWGVNYYSYESINHLLGELTQAIFLLQENFNNPRLSKLKDYLRYDFDYLFLQKFYPRLDWELLSEADKDVFIQKHHYIISDFYDRFIQKMRKMMNDNPDSHLVYFAGP
;
A
#
# COMPACT_ATOMS: atom_id res chain seq x y z
N MET A 1 27.10 -10.22 -10.83
CA MET A 1 26.63 -9.19 -9.89
C MET A 1 26.44 -9.87 -8.55
N GLU A 2 26.96 -9.32 -7.47
CA GLU A 2 26.88 -9.97 -6.15
C GLU A 2 25.88 -9.22 -5.28
N PHE A 3 24.86 -9.95 -4.80
CA PHE A 3 23.87 -9.43 -3.88
C PHE A 3 24.43 -9.39 -2.46
N LEU A 4 24.08 -8.35 -1.72
CA LEU A 4 24.24 -8.27 -0.28
C LEU A 4 22.83 -8.18 0.32
N ASP A 5 22.47 -9.20 1.06
CA ASP A 5 21.15 -9.38 1.65
C ASP A 5 21.21 -8.86 3.09
N LEU A 6 20.33 -7.93 3.45
CA LEU A 6 20.20 -7.38 4.80
C LEU A 6 18.85 -7.85 5.36
N SER A 7 18.88 -8.55 6.49
CA SER A 7 17.71 -8.98 7.27
C SER A 7 18.19 -9.50 8.60
N CYS A 8 17.55 -9.08 9.69
CA CYS A 8 17.88 -9.57 11.03
C CYS A 8 17.00 -10.77 11.46
N ASP A 9 16.05 -11.20 10.63
CA ASP A 9 15.08 -12.28 10.93
C ASP A 9 15.71 -13.65 11.21
N TYR A 10 16.99 -13.82 10.89
CA TYR A 10 17.72 -15.08 11.03
C TYR A 10 18.91 -15.00 12.00
N GLY A 11 18.95 -13.99 12.88
CA GLY A 11 19.98 -13.87 13.92
C GLY A 11 21.36 -13.42 13.43
N ALA A 12 21.42 -12.87 12.22
CA ALA A 12 22.54 -12.11 11.68
C ALA A 12 21.95 -11.05 10.75
N CYS A 13 22.43 -9.81 10.76
CA CYS A 13 21.81 -8.78 9.91
C CYS A 13 22.29 -8.80 8.45
N LEU A 14 23.47 -9.34 8.14
CA LEU A 14 24.02 -9.37 6.78
C LEU A 14 24.25 -10.77 6.24
N TRP A 15 23.91 -10.97 4.97
CA TRP A 15 23.98 -12.25 4.28
C TRP A 15 24.58 -12.10 2.88
N ILE A 16 25.45 -13.03 2.50
CA ILE A 16 25.91 -13.19 1.11
C ILE A 16 25.74 -14.65 0.72
N LYS A 17 24.95 -14.91 -0.33
CA LYS A 17 24.69 -16.28 -0.85
C LYS A 17 24.19 -17.24 0.24
N GLY A 18 23.35 -16.74 1.15
CA GLY A 18 22.75 -17.55 2.23
C GLY A 18 23.68 -17.85 3.40
N ALA A 19 24.85 -17.20 3.47
CA ALA A 19 25.73 -17.27 4.63
C ALA A 19 25.76 -15.92 5.37
N ALA A 20 25.61 -15.98 6.69
CA ALA A 20 25.79 -14.82 7.57
C ALA A 20 27.20 -14.25 7.41
N LEU A 21 27.30 -12.92 7.40
CA LEU A 21 28.54 -12.19 7.20
C LEU A 21 28.79 -11.25 8.39
N ASP A 22 29.99 -11.33 8.96
CA ASP A 22 30.46 -10.32 9.92
C ASP A 22 30.67 -8.98 9.16
N PRO A 23 29.98 -7.89 9.57
CA PRO A 23 30.13 -6.57 8.95
C PRO A 23 31.59 -6.09 8.88
N LYS A 24 32.46 -6.51 9.82
CA LYS A 24 33.89 -6.16 9.84
C LYS A 24 34.68 -6.67 8.64
N HIS A 25 34.15 -7.66 7.93
CA HIS A 25 34.77 -8.19 6.71
C HIS A 25 34.36 -7.43 5.45
N LEU A 26 33.43 -6.47 5.55
CA LEU A 26 33.06 -5.60 4.45
C LEU A 26 33.97 -4.36 4.37
N PRO A 27 34.25 -3.85 3.16
CA PRO A 27 34.97 -2.61 2.99
C PRO A 27 34.03 -1.41 3.22
N ILE A 28 33.47 -1.31 4.43
CA ILE A 28 32.55 -0.23 4.86
C ILE A 28 33.19 0.61 5.98
N PRO A 29 32.71 1.85 6.19
CA PRO A 29 33.13 2.69 7.31
C PRO A 29 32.91 2.03 8.69
N GLU A 30 33.80 2.31 9.65
CA GLU A 30 33.76 1.71 11.00
C GLU A 30 32.50 2.11 11.79
N ASP A 31 32.00 3.32 11.59
CA ASP A 31 30.74 3.81 12.16
C ASP A 31 29.54 3.04 11.61
N LEU A 32 29.47 2.79 10.30
CA LEU A 32 28.43 1.96 9.69
C LEU A 32 28.51 0.50 10.18
N CYS A 33 29.72 -0.04 10.33
CA CYS A 33 29.92 -1.37 10.91
C CYS A 33 29.32 -1.46 12.32
N LYS A 34 29.61 -0.49 13.20
CA LYS A 34 29.06 -0.43 14.56
C LYS A 34 27.55 -0.26 14.57
N GLU A 35 27.01 0.54 13.66
CA GLU A 35 25.57 0.74 13.53
C GLU A 35 24.84 -0.57 13.19
N ILE A 36 25.42 -1.38 12.30
CA ILE A 36 24.88 -2.72 11.96
C ILE A 36 24.97 -3.67 13.15
N GLU A 37 26.08 -3.67 13.89
CA GLU A 37 26.22 -4.49 15.10
C GLU A 37 25.17 -4.12 16.17
N VAL A 38 24.98 -2.83 16.44
CA VAL A 38 23.96 -2.34 17.38
C VAL A 38 22.56 -2.71 16.90
N PHE A 39 22.30 -2.61 15.60
CA PHE A 39 21.01 -2.99 15.03
C PHE A 39 20.68 -4.48 15.21
N GLU A 40 21.68 -5.37 15.07
CA GLU A 40 21.54 -6.80 15.31
C GLU A 40 21.25 -7.14 16.77
N GLU A 41 21.95 -6.47 17.69
CA GLU A 41 21.72 -6.61 19.13
C GLU A 41 20.32 -6.12 19.52
N ASP A 42 19.91 -4.95 19.02
CA ASP A 42 18.58 -4.36 19.24
C ASP A 42 17.47 -5.30 18.75
N TYR A 43 17.61 -5.87 17.54
CA TYR A 43 16.63 -6.81 16.99
C TYR A 43 16.47 -8.03 17.89
N THR A 44 17.59 -8.65 18.27
CA THR A 44 17.59 -9.85 19.11
C THR A 44 16.92 -9.59 20.46
N HIS A 45 17.16 -8.42 21.04
CA HIS A 45 16.55 -8.03 22.32
C HIS A 45 15.05 -7.74 22.19
N ASN A 46 14.63 -7.06 21.12
CA ASN A 46 13.24 -6.63 20.93
C ASN A 46 12.34 -7.76 20.44
N ALA A 47 12.81 -8.65 19.55
CA ALA A 47 12.05 -9.81 19.08
C ALA A 47 11.56 -10.72 20.21
N LEU A 48 12.26 -10.72 21.35
CA LEU A 48 11.89 -11.49 22.54
C LEU A 48 10.88 -10.78 23.46
N ASN A 49 10.67 -9.47 23.29
CA ASN A 49 9.95 -8.61 24.24
C ASN A 49 8.86 -7.73 23.57
N SER A 50 8.60 -7.89 22.28
CA SER A 50 8.00 -6.83 21.46
C SER A 50 6.49 -6.60 21.62
N SER A 51 6.11 -5.32 21.56
CA SER A 51 4.77 -4.77 21.30
C SER A 51 4.43 -4.69 19.81
N ASP A 52 3.16 -4.49 19.46
CA ASP A 52 2.62 -4.54 18.08
C ASP A 52 3.28 -3.58 17.05
N ASN A 53 3.88 -2.45 17.45
CA ASN A 53 4.45 -1.45 16.52
C ASN A 53 5.94 -1.63 16.17
N TRP A 54 6.62 -2.62 16.74
CA TRP A 54 8.09 -2.66 16.65
C TRP A 54 8.62 -3.04 15.25
N LEU A 55 7.83 -3.76 14.46
CA LEU A 55 8.23 -4.25 13.13
C LEU A 55 8.41 -3.09 12.14
N ASP A 56 7.53 -2.08 12.19
CA ASP A 56 7.58 -0.92 11.30
C ASP A 56 8.80 -0.04 11.62
N GLU A 57 9.07 0.21 12.90
CA GLU A 57 10.25 0.97 13.34
C GLU A 57 11.55 0.22 12.96
N HIS A 58 11.53 -1.11 13.05
CA HIS A 58 12.67 -1.93 12.68
C HIS A 58 12.96 -1.88 11.18
N PHE A 59 11.93 -2.01 10.34
CA PHE A 59 12.09 -1.95 8.89
C PHE A 59 12.59 -0.58 8.41
N GLU A 60 12.15 0.53 9.03
CA GLU A 60 12.68 1.86 8.69
C GLU A 60 14.17 1.99 9.04
N LYS A 61 14.62 1.47 10.18
CA LYS A 61 16.05 1.43 10.54
C LYS A 61 16.85 0.51 9.60
N GLU A 62 16.27 -0.61 9.20
CA GLU A 62 16.86 -1.50 8.20
C GLU A 62 17.05 -0.79 6.85
N LEU A 63 16.04 -0.02 6.43
CA LEU A 63 16.06 0.76 5.21
C LEU A 63 17.12 1.87 5.24
N GLU A 64 17.29 2.53 6.39
CA GLU A 64 18.36 3.52 6.61
C GLU A 64 19.76 2.89 6.47
N ILE A 65 19.98 1.75 7.12
CA ILE A 65 21.23 0.99 7.01
C ILE A 65 21.48 0.56 5.56
N ALA A 66 20.46 0.06 4.88
CA ALA A 66 20.55 -0.37 3.48
C ALA A 66 20.96 0.77 2.54
N LYS A 67 20.43 1.99 2.74
CA LYS A 67 20.84 3.18 1.99
C LYS A 67 22.32 3.49 2.20
N LYS A 68 22.79 3.51 3.45
CA LYS A 68 24.20 3.73 3.80
C LYS A 68 25.11 2.65 3.20
N LEU A 69 24.67 1.39 3.23
CA LEU A 69 25.38 0.27 2.59
C LEU A 69 25.46 0.44 1.07
N GLN A 70 24.39 0.88 0.41
CA GLN A 70 24.38 1.13 -1.02
C GLN A 70 25.36 2.24 -1.43
N GLU A 71 25.49 3.28 -0.61
CA GLU A 71 26.48 4.36 -0.77
C GLU A 71 27.92 3.86 -0.56
N ALA A 72 28.16 3.08 0.49
CA ALA A 72 29.49 2.53 0.79
C ALA A 72 29.94 1.45 -0.22
N LEU A 73 28.99 0.70 -0.78
CA LEU A 73 29.23 -0.44 -1.67
C LEU A 73 28.50 -0.28 -3.02
N PRO A 74 28.82 0.73 -3.85
CA PRO A 74 28.05 1.07 -5.05
C PRO A 74 28.07 0.00 -6.15
N LYS A 75 28.94 -1.01 -6.04
CA LYS A 75 29.02 -2.15 -6.98
C LYS A 75 28.17 -3.35 -6.54
N LYS A 76 27.61 -3.31 -5.33
CA LYS A 76 26.74 -4.35 -4.78
C LYS A 76 25.29 -3.93 -4.98
N ILE A 77 24.43 -4.91 -5.17
CA ILE A 77 22.98 -4.72 -5.10
C ILE A 77 22.57 -5.11 -3.70
N ILE A 78 22.04 -4.14 -2.96
CA ILE A 78 21.48 -4.39 -1.62
C ILE A 78 20.06 -4.94 -1.78
N ARG A 79 19.74 -6.01 -1.05
CA ARG A 79 18.39 -6.55 -0.96
C ARG A 79 17.93 -6.61 0.49
N LEU A 80 16.66 -6.36 0.71
CA LEU A 80 15.99 -6.45 2.00
C LEU A 80 15.03 -7.64 2.00
N TRP A 81 14.83 -8.26 3.16
CA TRP A 81 13.71 -9.19 3.33
C TRP A 81 12.42 -8.40 3.48
N TYR A 82 11.53 -8.48 2.50
CA TYR A 82 10.34 -7.65 2.44
C TYR A 82 9.14 -8.46 1.95
N TYR A 83 8.09 -8.51 2.79
CA TYR A 83 6.88 -9.32 2.56
C TYR A 83 7.19 -10.75 2.09
N GLY A 84 8.08 -11.45 2.80
CA GLY A 84 8.37 -12.88 2.58
C GLY A 84 9.36 -13.18 1.44
N GLN A 85 10.05 -12.17 0.91
CA GLN A 85 11.04 -12.37 -0.16
C GLN A 85 12.17 -11.36 -0.16
N TRP A 86 13.28 -11.71 -0.81
CA TRP A 86 14.42 -10.80 -1.02
C TRP A 86 14.16 -9.82 -2.16
N VAL A 87 14.06 -8.53 -1.83
CA VAL A 87 13.74 -7.46 -2.78
C VAL A 87 14.88 -6.45 -2.86
N GLU A 88 15.24 -6.02 -4.06
CA GLU A 88 16.27 -4.98 -4.27
C GLU A 88 15.87 -3.65 -3.63
N LEU A 89 16.81 -2.98 -2.98
CA LEU A 89 16.56 -1.73 -2.23
C LEU A 89 15.79 -0.68 -3.05
N GLU A 90 16.18 -0.44 -4.30
CA GLU A 90 15.49 0.53 -5.15
C GLU A 90 14.02 0.19 -5.40
N LYS A 91 13.70 -1.11 -5.43
CA LYS A 91 12.33 -1.62 -5.59
C LYS A 91 11.56 -1.58 -4.27
N CYS A 92 12.20 -1.80 -3.12
CA CYS A 92 11.59 -1.57 -1.80
C CYS A 92 11.21 -0.10 -1.60
N LEU A 93 11.99 0.82 -2.18
CA LEU A 93 11.74 2.26 -2.11
C LEU A 93 10.63 2.73 -3.06
N TYR A 94 10.17 1.89 -3.98
CA TYR A 94 9.02 2.20 -4.82
C TYR A 94 7.73 2.03 -4.03
N LYS A 95 6.90 3.08 -3.99
CA LYS A 95 5.62 3.10 -3.28
C LYS A 95 4.53 3.60 -4.21
N ILE A 96 3.43 2.87 -4.32
CA ILE A 96 2.17 3.41 -4.87
C ILE A 96 1.73 4.53 -3.92
N GLU A 97 1.55 5.73 -4.46
CA GLU A 97 1.36 6.93 -3.65
C GLU A 97 0.01 6.91 -2.92
N ILE A 98 0.03 7.26 -1.62
CA ILE A 98 -1.15 7.67 -0.88
C ILE A 98 -0.87 9.10 -0.46
N ILE A 99 -1.62 10.04 -1.02
CA ILE A 99 -1.36 11.46 -0.89
C ILE A 99 -2.03 11.96 0.38
N GLU A 100 -1.26 12.61 1.26
CA GLU A 100 -1.82 13.30 2.42
C GLU A 100 -2.53 14.60 2.00
N GLY A 101 -3.72 14.80 2.55
CA GLY A 101 -4.55 15.96 2.29
C GLY A 101 -5.35 15.88 1.00
N PHE A 102 -6.03 16.98 0.71
CA PHE A 102 -6.90 17.13 -0.46
C PHE A 102 -6.07 17.44 -1.72
N LYS A 103 -6.32 16.70 -2.81
CA LYS A 103 -5.96 17.13 -4.16
C LYS A 103 -7.16 17.04 -5.11
N SER A 104 -7.30 18.05 -5.97
CA SER A 104 -8.32 18.12 -7.04
C SER A 104 -7.82 17.48 -8.35
N GLY A 105 -8.72 17.25 -9.29
CA GLY A 105 -8.41 16.67 -10.61
C GLY A 105 -8.70 15.18 -10.61
N GLY A 106 -7.97 14.38 -11.40
CA GLY A 106 -8.15 12.93 -11.52
C GLY A 106 -7.74 12.16 -10.27
N ASN A 107 -8.45 12.36 -9.16
CA ASN A 107 -8.13 11.87 -7.83
C ASN A 107 -9.40 11.55 -7.04
N PHE A 108 -9.37 10.46 -6.30
CA PHE A 108 -10.38 10.11 -5.31
C PHE A 108 -9.97 10.59 -3.92
N GLN A 109 -10.88 11.25 -3.22
CA GLN A 109 -10.68 11.77 -1.88
C GLN A 109 -11.38 10.88 -0.86
N ILE A 110 -10.69 10.60 0.23
CA ILE A 110 -11.17 9.72 1.28
C ILE A 110 -11.01 10.43 2.62
N SER A 111 -12.12 10.56 3.35
CA SER A 111 -12.14 11.12 4.71
C SER A 111 -13.33 10.58 5.49
N VAL A 112 -13.32 10.82 6.79
CA VAL A 112 -14.47 10.63 7.66
C VAL A 112 -15.49 11.76 7.49
N SER A 113 -16.74 11.45 7.79
CA SER A 113 -17.83 12.43 7.92
C SER A 113 -18.79 12.04 9.03
N ASP A 114 -19.35 13.04 9.71
CA ASP A 114 -20.37 12.88 10.74
C ASP A 114 -21.79 12.76 10.15
N LYS A 115 -21.97 13.18 8.89
CA LYS A 115 -23.24 13.12 8.16
C LYS A 115 -23.01 12.93 6.67
N ALA A 116 -23.99 12.36 5.98
CA ALA A 116 -24.10 12.46 4.53
C ALA A 116 -24.51 13.89 4.13
N GLU A 117 -23.73 14.90 4.50
CA GLU A 117 -23.94 16.28 4.04
C GLU A 117 -23.49 16.34 2.58
N GLY A 118 -24.38 16.78 1.70
CA GLY A 118 -24.13 16.77 0.27
C GLY A 118 -22.89 17.60 -0.03
N LEU A 119 -21.92 17.01 -0.71
CA LEU A 119 -20.83 17.78 -1.37
C LEU A 119 -21.36 18.47 -2.64
N SER A 120 -22.69 18.65 -2.78
CA SER A 120 -23.31 19.29 -3.93
C SER A 120 -23.11 20.81 -3.86
N GLY A 121 -22.36 21.33 -4.83
CA GLY A 121 -22.39 22.74 -5.18
C GLY A 121 -21.45 23.66 -4.38
N LYS A 122 -20.18 23.72 -4.82
CA LYS A 122 -19.10 24.59 -4.32
C LYS A 122 -18.71 24.25 -2.88
N TYR A 123 -17.42 23.99 -2.66
CA TYR A 123 -16.73 23.80 -1.36
C TYR A 123 -16.87 24.99 -0.37
N LYS A 124 -18.03 25.62 -0.24
CA LYS A 124 -18.32 26.71 0.67
C LYS A 124 -18.87 26.14 1.97
N GLY A 125 -17.96 25.87 2.89
CA GLY A 125 -18.31 25.68 4.30
C GLY A 125 -18.02 24.31 4.87
N ILE A 126 -17.62 23.34 4.04
CA ILE A 126 -17.07 22.09 4.55
C ILE A 126 -15.72 22.43 5.18
N LYS A 127 -15.64 22.32 6.51
CA LYS A 127 -14.35 22.16 7.17
C LYS A 127 -13.77 20.88 6.59
N ILE A 128 -12.90 21.02 5.59
CA ILE A 128 -12.08 19.91 5.11
C ILE A 128 -11.43 19.35 6.36
N SER A 129 -11.82 18.13 6.73
CA SER A 129 -11.22 17.46 7.87
C SER A 129 -9.71 17.47 7.62
N THR A 130 -8.91 17.71 8.65
CA THR A 130 -7.44 17.66 8.49
C THR A 130 -6.94 16.25 8.17
N ASN A 131 -7.83 15.25 8.16
CA ASN A 131 -7.54 13.83 7.99
C ASN A 131 -8.15 13.33 6.66
N VAL A 132 -7.78 13.96 5.55
CA VAL A 132 -8.12 13.49 4.20
C VAL A 132 -6.90 12.79 3.61
N ILE A 133 -7.11 11.64 2.98
CA ILE A 133 -6.14 11.05 2.06
C ILE A 133 -6.69 11.09 0.64
N THR A 134 -5.80 11.15 -0.34
CA THR A 134 -6.14 11.20 -1.76
C THR A 134 -5.43 10.08 -2.50
N LEU A 135 -6.13 9.43 -3.43
CA LEU A 135 -5.61 8.40 -4.31
C LEU A 135 -5.76 8.85 -5.77
N ASP A 136 -4.70 8.73 -6.56
CA ASP A 136 -4.76 8.96 -8.00
C ASP A 136 -5.77 7.99 -8.66
N GLU A 137 -6.63 8.52 -9.51
CA GLU A 137 -7.70 7.79 -10.20
C GLU A 137 -7.17 6.65 -11.07
N THR A 138 -5.99 6.83 -11.67
CA THR A 138 -5.39 5.88 -12.62
C THR A 138 -4.43 4.93 -11.93
N PHE A 139 -3.61 5.43 -11.00
CA PHE A 139 -2.45 4.69 -10.49
C PHE A 139 -2.60 4.15 -9.07
N ALA A 140 -3.62 4.55 -8.30
CA ALA A 140 -3.78 4.11 -6.91
C ALA A 140 -5.20 3.64 -6.56
N PHE A 141 -6.22 4.42 -6.91
CA PHE A 141 -7.62 4.10 -6.60
C PHE A 141 -8.08 2.75 -7.16
N PRO A 142 -7.68 2.30 -8.36
CA PRO A 142 -8.12 1.03 -8.92
C PRO A 142 -7.84 -0.20 -8.03
N TYR A 143 -6.74 -0.18 -7.28
CA TYR A 143 -6.40 -1.24 -6.32
C TYR A 143 -7.39 -1.34 -5.16
N ILE A 144 -7.98 -0.22 -4.75
CA ILE A 144 -9.04 -0.18 -3.72
C ILE A 144 -10.40 -0.49 -4.36
N TRP A 145 -10.66 0.06 -5.55
CA TRP A 145 -11.91 -0.12 -6.28
C TRP A 145 -12.27 -1.59 -6.49
N CYS A 146 -11.27 -2.45 -6.75
CA CYS A 146 -11.47 -3.89 -6.95
C CYS A 146 -12.20 -4.57 -5.77
N PHE A 147 -12.00 -4.09 -4.55
CA PHE A 147 -12.67 -4.56 -3.33
C PHE A 147 -13.89 -3.70 -2.99
N LEU A 148 -13.79 -2.38 -3.17
CA LEU A 148 -14.84 -1.43 -2.79
C LEU A 148 -16.17 -1.73 -3.50
N LYS A 149 -16.13 -2.12 -4.77
CA LYS A 149 -17.32 -2.46 -5.57
C LYS A 149 -18.10 -3.68 -5.06
N ASP A 150 -17.47 -4.54 -4.25
CA ASP A 150 -18.10 -5.72 -3.67
C ASP A 150 -18.75 -5.40 -2.29
N ILE A 151 -18.49 -4.21 -1.73
CA ILE A 151 -19.14 -3.76 -0.50
C ILE A 151 -20.59 -3.40 -0.83
N PRO A 152 -21.58 -3.91 -0.06
CA PRO A 152 -22.96 -3.52 -0.25
C PRO A 152 -23.13 -2.00 -0.16
N PHE A 153 -23.65 -1.41 -1.24
CA PHE A 153 -23.94 0.01 -1.30
C PHE A 153 -25.24 0.30 -0.57
N ASP A 154 -25.14 1.05 0.53
CA ASP A 154 -26.30 1.43 1.31
C ASP A 154 -26.88 2.75 0.79
N ASN A 155 -27.98 2.65 0.03
CA ASN A 155 -28.72 3.79 -0.52
C ASN A 155 -29.30 4.71 0.56
N GLU A 156 -29.45 4.27 1.80
CA GLU A 156 -29.95 5.10 2.90
C GLU A 156 -28.85 6.02 3.46
N LEU A 157 -27.58 5.61 3.34
CA LEU A 157 -26.42 6.43 3.73
C LEU A 157 -26.07 7.50 2.69
N GLN A 158 -26.60 7.38 1.48
CA GLN A 158 -26.24 8.27 0.39
C GLN A 158 -27.05 9.57 0.40
N ASN A 159 -26.37 10.69 0.12
CA ASN A 159 -27.08 11.94 -0.10
C ASN A 159 -27.62 12.01 -1.53
N ARG A 160 -28.91 11.69 -1.70
CA ARG A 160 -29.61 11.64 -2.99
C ARG A 160 -29.55 12.94 -3.81
N GLU A 161 -29.39 14.09 -3.18
CA GLU A 161 -29.26 15.38 -3.87
C GLU A 161 -27.93 15.50 -4.64
N SER A 162 -26.95 14.66 -4.33
CA SER A 162 -25.65 14.58 -5.02
C SER A 162 -25.69 13.83 -6.35
N TYR A 163 -26.80 13.14 -6.65
CA TYR A 163 -26.99 12.28 -7.82
C TYR A 163 -27.92 12.92 -8.84
N ILE A 164 -28.12 14.23 -8.76
CA ILE A 164 -28.97 14.98 -9.68
C ILE A 164 -28.05 15.63 -10.73
N ASP A 165 -28.25 15.29 -12.00
CA ASP A 165 -27.50 15.86 -13.11
C ASP A 165 -27.80 17.36 -13.29
N GLU A 166 -27.07 18.03 -14.20
CA GLU A 166 -27.28 19.45 -14.52
C GLU A 166 -28.69 19.78 -15.06
N ASN A 167 -29.45 18.77 -15.47
CA ASN A 167 -30.81 18.88 -16.00
C ASN A 167 -31.89 18.52 -14.96
N GLY A 168 -31.51 18.17 -13.73
CA GLY A 168 -32.44 17.79 -12.68
C GLY A 168 -32.86 16.32 -12.70
N ASN A 169 -32.23 15.46 -13.51
CA ASN A 169 -32.50 14.03 -13.54
C ASN A 169 -31.66 13.31 -12.48
N GLU A 170 -32.26 12.34 -11.79
CA GLU A 170 -31.49 11.40 -10.97
C GLU A 170 -30.65 10.49 -11.87
N GLU A 171 -29.34 10.51 -11.67
CA GLU A 171 -28.40 9.51 -12.18
C GLU A 171 -28.07 8.53 -11.04
N PRO A 172 -28.91 7.50 -10.81
CA PRO A 172 -28.59 6.49 -9.83
C PRO A 172 -27.30 5.76 -10.25
N PRO A 173 -26.44 5.38 -9.28
CA PRO A 173 -25.20 4.67 -9.60
C PRO A 173 -25.50 3.35 -10.31
N GLU A 174 -24.90 3.13 -11.48
CA GLU A 174 -25.11 1.92 -12.29
C GLU A 174 -24.73 0.63 -11.53
N ILE A 175 -23.78 0.71 -10.59
CA ILE A 175 -23.21 -0.45 -9.88
C ILE A 175 -22.93 -0.09 -8.40
N GLY A 176 -23.85 0.61 -7.72
CA GLY A 176 -23.69 0.89 -6.29
C GLY A 176 -22.40 1.65 -5.94
N PHE A 177 -21.92 2.49 -6.86
CA PHE A 177 -20.88 3.46 -6.64
C PHE A 177 -21.04 4.56 -7.68
N TYR A 178 -20.98 5.81 -7.24
CA TYR A 178 -21.08 6.96 -8.11
C TYR A 178 -19.72 7.59 -8.30
N TYR A 179 -19.18 7.36 -9.50
CA TYR A 179 -17.81 7.68 -9.83
C TYR A 179 -17.47 9.17 -9.70
N TRP A 180 -18.41 10.05 -10.06
CA TRP A 180 -18.24 11.51 -10.10
C TRP A 180 -18.75 12.22 -8.86
N GLY A 181 -19.11 11.49 -7.82
CA GLY A 181 -19.66 12.09 -6.61
C GLY A 181 -19.21 11.37 -5.36
N VAL A 182 -20.04 11.47 -4.32
CA VAL A 182 -19.68 11.01 -2.98
C VAL A 182 -20.34 9.68 -2.67
N ASN A 183 -19.54 8.77 -2.15
CA ASN A 183 -19.99 7.44 -1.76
C ASN A 183 -19.72 7.26 -0.26
N TYR A 184 -20.78 7.20 0.53
CA TYR A 184 -20.69 7.04 1.97
C TYR A 184 -20.74 5.57 2.37
N TYR A 185 -19.86 5.20 3.29
CA TYR A 185 -19.76 3.86 3.86
C TYR A 185 -19.69 3.95 5.37
N SER A 186 -20.35 3.03 6.07
CA SER A 186 -20.24 2.93 7.52
C SER A 186 -18.84 2.44 7.93
N TYR A 187 -18.44 2.71 9.16
CA TYR A 187 -17.21 2.15 9.73
C TYR A 187 -17.20 0.61 9.73
N GLU A 188 -18.37 -0.02 9.85
CA GLU A 188 -18.48 -1.48 9.73
C GLU A 188 -18.10 -1.95 8.32
N SER A 189 -18.66 -1.31 7.28
CA SER A 189 -18.32 -1.61 5.88
C SER A 189 -16.83 -1.38 5.58
N ILE A 190 -16.25 -0.31 6.12
CA ILE A 190 -14.82 -0.04 5.96
C ILE A 190 -13.97 -1.06 6.70
N ASN A 191 -14.32 -1.44 7.93
CA ASN A 191 -13.59 -2.49 8.64
C ASN A 191 -13.62 -3.83 7.89
N HIS A 192 -14.74 -4.14 7.22
CA HIS A 192 -14.80 -5.29 6.33
C HIS A 192 -13.83 -5.17 5.16
N LEU A 193 -13.81 -4.02 4.45
CA LEU A 193 -12.82 -3.73 3.40
C LEU A 193 -11.38 -3.92 3.88
N LEU A 194 -11.03 -3.32 5.03
CA LEU A 194 -9.67 -3.42 5.58
C LEU A 194 -9.31 -4.87 5.94
N GLY A 195 -10.29 -5.68 6.36
CA GLY A 195 -10.12 -7.11 6.60
C GLY A 195 -9.84 -7.89 5.31
N GLU A 196 -10.57 -7.60 4.23
CA GLU A 196 -10.34 -8.20 2.91
C GLU A 196 -8.95 -7.83 2.34
N LEU A 197 -8.52 -6.58 2.50
CA LEU A 197 -7.17 -6.14 2.13
C LEU A 197 -6.10 -6.86 2.94
N THR A 198 -6.30 -7.00 4.26
CA THR A 198 -5.38 -7.76 5.14
C THR A 198 -5.28 -9.22 4.68
N GLN A 199 -6.41 -9.85 4.36
CA GLN A 199 -6.43 -11.21 3.85
C GLN A 199 -5.75 -11.30 2.47
N ALA A 200 -5.92 -10.31 1.59
CA ALA A 200 -5.25 -10.27 0.30
C ALA A 200 -3.71 -10.22 0.45
N ILE A 201 -3.19 -9.40 1.37
CA ILE A 201 -1.75 -9.35 1.70
C ILE A 201 -1.25 -10.74 2.08
N PHE A 202 -1.92 -11.39 3.04
CA PHE A 202 -1.55 -12.73 3.50
C PHE A 202 -1.57 -13.77 2.37
N LEU A 203 -2.64 -13.78 1.56
CA LEU A 203 -2.77 -14.75 0.48
C LEU A 203 -1.73 -14.51 -0.64
N LEU A 204 -1.38 -13.26 -0.94
CA LEU A 204 -0.35 -12.95 -1.94
C LEU A 204 1.01 -13.53 -1.54
N GLN A 205 1.32 -13.54 -0.24
CA GLN A 205 2.56 -14.09 0.33
C GLN A 205 2.52 -15.62 0.42
N GLU A 206 1.51 -16.16 1.09
CA GLU A 206 1.53 -17.54 1.58
C GLU A 206 0.75 -18.50 0.66
N ASN A 207 -0.18 -18.00 -0.15
CA ASN A 207 -1.09 -18.84 -0.93
C ASN A 207 -1.60 -18.15 -2.21
N PHE A 208 -0.67 -17.78 -3.09
CA PHE A 208 -0.96 -17.03 -4.32
C PHE A 208 -2.02 -17.70 -5.23
N ASN A 209 -2.11 -19.03 -5.19
CA ASN A 209 -3.06 -19.80 -5.98
C ASN A 209 -4.46 -19.89 -5.36
N ASN A 210 -4.70 -19.26 -4.20
CA ASN A 210 -5.99 -19.27 -3.54
C ASN A 210 -7.08 -18.66 -4.46
N PRO A 211 -8.23 -19.34 -4.67
CA PRO A 211 -9.31 -18.81 -5.50
C PRO A 211 -9.86 -17.46 -5.05
N ARG A 212 -9.73 -17.09 -3.76
CA ARG A 212 -10.14 -15.77 -3.26
C ARG A 212 -9.35 -14.61 -3.90
N LEU A 213 -8.16 -14.88 -4.41
CA LEU A 213 -7.36 -13.88 -5.13
C LEU A 213 -7.75 -13.76 -6.61
N SER A 214 -8.70 -14.53 -7.15
CA SER A 214 -9.00 -14.53 -8.59
C SER A 214 -9.29 -13.13 -9.13
N LYS A 215 -10.22 -12.40 -8.50
CA LYS A 215 -10.58 -11.04 -8.90
C LYS A 215 -9.39 -10.07 -8.88
N LEU A 216 -8.58 -10.13 -7.81
CA LEU A 216 -7.39 -9.29 -7.71
C LEU A 216 -6.37 -9.66 -8.78
N LYS A 217 -6.12 -10.94 -9.01
CA LYS A 217 -5.19 -11.40 -10.06
C LYS A 217 -5.66 -11.03 -11.45
N ASP A 218 -6.95 -11.16 -11.74
CA ASP A 218 -7.50 -10.74 -13.03
C ASP A 218 -7.30 -9.24 -13.27
N TYR A 219 -7.51 -8.41 -12.23
CA TYR A 219 -7.19 -6.99 -12.28
C TYR A 219 -5.69 -6.76 -12.50
N LEU A 220 -4.82 -7.38 -11.70
CA LEU A 220 -3.36 -7.22 -11.82
C LEU A 220 -2.81 -7.73 -13.16
N ARG A 221 -3.42 -8.74 -13.77
CA ARG A 221 -3.07 -9.20 -15.12
C ARG A 221 -3.48 -8.19 -16.18
N TYR A 222 -4.60 -7.52 -15.99
CA TYR A 222 -5.06 -6.48 -16.90
C TYR A 222 -4.19 -5.23 -16.78
N ASP A 223 -3.90 -4.78 -15.56
CA ASP A 223 -3.29 -3.48 -15.31
C ASP A 223 -2.36 -3.55 -14.09
N PHE A 224 -1.18 -4.14 -14.28
CA PHE A 224 -0.13 -4.09 -13.27
C PHE A 224 0.53 -2.72 -13.30
N ASP A 225 0.97 -2.21 -12.15
CA ASP A 225 1.55 -0.89 -11.97
C ASP A 225 2.48 -0.46 -13.12
N TYR A 226 1.95 0.39 -14.01
CA TYR A 226 2.64 0.86 -15.20
C TYR A 226 3.92 1.65 -14.87
N LEU A 227 3.90 2.46 -13.81
CA LEU A 227 5.03 3.30 -13.42
C LEU A 227 6.19 2.44 -12.89
N PHE A 228 5.88 1.37 -12.16
CA PHE A 228 6.84 0.36 -11.74
C PHE A 228 7.44 -0.37 -12.94
N LEU A 229 6.60 -0.82 -13.88
CA LEU A 229 7.05 -1.48 -15.11
C LEU A 229 7.97 -0.56 -15.92
N GLN A 230 7.58 0.70 -16.12
CA GLN A 230 8.39 1.67 -16.86
C GLN A 230 9.74 1.92 -16.19
N LYS A 231 9.78 2.00 -14.85
CA LYS A 231 10.99 2.29 -14.09
C LYS A 231 11.98 1.12 -14.08
N PHE A 232 11.50 -0.10 -13.79
CA PHE A 232 12.38 -1.24 -13.54
C PHE A 232 12.43 -2.26 -14.68
N TYR A 233 11.45 -2.24 -15.57
CA TYR A 233 11.31 -3.17 -16.69
C TYR A 233 10.93 -2.44 -17.99
N PRO A 234 11.66 -1.40 -18.43
CA PRO A 234 11.27 -0.53 -19.55
C PRO A 234 11.18 -1.22 -20.92
N ARG A 235 11.64 -2.47 -21.03
CA ARG A 235 11.58 -3.29 -22.25
C ARG A 235 10.54 -4.41 -22.17
N LEU A 236 9.87 -4.55 -21.04
CA LEU A 236 8.80 -5.51 -20.86
C LEU A 236 7.53 -4.95 -21.50
N ASP A 237 6.97 -5.71 -22.44
CA ASP A 237 5.64 -5.42 -22.98
C ASP A 237 4.63 -6.30 -22.22
N TRP A 238 3.89 -5.67 -21.31
CA TRP A 238 2.95 -6.37 -20.43
C TRP A 238 1.86 -7.08 -21.23
N GLU A 239 1.38 -6.48 -22.31
CA GLU A 239 0.27 -7.01 -23.12
C GLU A 239 0.67 -8.26 -23.92
N LEU A 240 1.97 -8.46 -24.16
CA LEU A 240 2.50 -9.63 -24.85
C LEU A 240 2.78 -10.82 -23.93
N LEU A 241 2.74 -10.62 -22.61
CA LEU A 241 2.93 -11.72 -21.67
C LEU A 241 1.71 -12.64 -21.62
N SER A 242 1.96 -13.95 -21.51
CA SER A 242 0.89 -14.90 -21.21
C SER A 242 0.35 -14.68 -19.79
N GLU A 243 -0.88 -15.11 -19.51
CA GLU A 243 -1.44 -15.02 -18.15
C GLU A 243 -0.55 -15.73 -17.10
N ALA A 244 0.09 -16.83 -17.48
CA ALA A 244 1.00 -17.56 -16.60
C ALA A 244 2.29 -16.75 -16.32
N ASP A 245 2.85 -16.07 -17.33
CA ASP A 245 4.01 -15.20 -17.13
C ASP A 245 3.64 -13.97 -16.30
N LYS A 246 2.45 -13.40 -16.50
CA LYS A 246 1.90 -12.32 -15.67
C LYS A 246 1.74 -12.78 -14.23
N ASP A 247 1.21 -13.97 -13.98
CA ASP A 247 1.10 -14.55 -12.63
C ASP A 247 2.45 -14.71 -11.94
N VAL A 248 3.46 -15.24 -12.65
CA VAL A 248 4.83 -15.36 -12.13
C VAL A 248 5.39 -13.98 -11.80
N PHE A 249 5.15 -12.97 -12.65
CA PHE A 249 5.58 -11.61 -12.40
C PHE A 249 4.88 -10.99 -11.19
N ILE A 250 3.55 -11.13 -11.09
CA ILE A 250 2.75 -10.64 -9.98
C ILE A 250 3.21 -11.30 -8.69
N GLN A 251 3.39 -12.62 -8.66
CA GLN A 251 3.88 -13.33 -7.48
C GLN A 251 5.28 -12.85 -7.08
N LYS A 252 6.17 -12.59 -8.03
CA LYS A 252 7.50 -12.05 -7.75
C LYS A 252 7.47 -10.60 -7.22
N HIS A 253 6.44 -9.83 -7.58
CA HIS A 253 6.36 -8.40 -7.30
C HIS A 253 5.17 -7.98 -6.43
N HIS A 254 4.54 -8.94 -5.75
CA HIS A 254 3.35 -8.67 -4.94
C HIS A 254 3.64 -7.69 -3.78
N TYR A 255 4.89 -7.58 -3.35
CA TYR A 255 5.31 -6.71 -2.25
C TYR A 255 4.92 -5.23 -2.47
N ILE A 256 4.80 -4.78 -3.73
CA ILE A 256 4.36 -3.41 -4.06
C ILE A 256 2.90 -3.19 -3.67
N ILE A 257 2.07 -4.17 -4.00
CA ILE A 257 0.63 -4.14 -3.71
C ILE A 257 0.40 -4.40 -2.21
N SER A 258 1.18 -5.30 -1.62
CA SER A 258 1.16 -5.56 -0.19
C SER A 258 1.50 -4.32 0.63
N ASP A 259 2.58 -3.60 0.28
CA ASP A 259 2.95 -2.32 0.89
C ASP A 259 1.84 -1.27 0.78
N PHE A 260 1.27 -1.14 -0.41
CA PHE A 260 0.19 -0.19 -0.63
C PHE A 260 -1.02 -0.48 0.26
N TYR A 261 -1.48 -1.74 0.31
CA TYR A 261 -2.61 -2.12 1.15
C TYR A 261 -2.32 -1.92 2.63
N ASP A 262 -1.14 -2.30 3.10
CA ASP A 262 -0.78 -2.15 4.51
C ASP A 262 -0.78 -0.67 4.93
N ARG A 263 -0.10 0.20 4.16
CA ARG A 263 -0.12 1.65 4.40
C ARG A 263 -1.52 2.23 4.31
N PHE A 264 -2.35 1.77 3.38
CA PHE A 264 -3.73 2.21 3.26
C PHE A 264 -4.56 1.80 4.49
N ILE A 265 -4.45 0.54 4.93
CA ILE A 265 -5.11 0.03 6.14
C ILE A 265 -4.71 0.85 7.36
N GLN A 266 -3.41 1.08 7.56
CA GLN A 266 -2.92 1.87 8.69
C GLN A 266 -3.49 3.29 8.69
N LYS A 267 -3.51 3.96 7.53
CA LYS A 267 -4.07 5.31 7.39
C LYS A 267 -5.57 5.34 7.64
N MET A 268 -6.32 4.38 7.11
CA MET A 268 -7.76 4.28 7.34
C MET A 268 -8.08 4.02 8.82
N ARG A 269 -7.39 3.07 9.45
CA ARG A 269 -7.55 2.78 10.89
C ARG A 269 -7.22 4.01 11.73
N LYS A 270 -6.10 4.68 11.44
CA LYS A 270 -5.73 5.92 12.13
C LYS A 270 -6.81 6.99 11.96
N MET A 271 -7.27 7.22 10.74
CA MET A 271 -8.31 8.21 10.44
C MET A 271 -9.60 7.93 11.22
N MET A 272 -10.05 6.67 11.28
CA MET A 272 -11.24 6.26 12.03
C MET A 272 -11.04 6.35 13.55
N ASN A 273 -9.87 5.96 14.06
CA ASN A 273 -9.54 6.04 15.49
C ASN A 273 -9.42 7.49 15.99
N ASP A 274 -8.90 8.38 15.15
CA ASP A 274 -8.79 9.81 15.46
C ASP A 274 -10.16 10.52 15.43
N ASN A 275 -11.21 9.87 14.89
CA ASN A 275 -12.56 10.42 14.76
C ASN A 275 -13.63 9.43 15.25
N PRO A 276 -13.61 9.02 16.54
CA PRO A 276 -14.49 7.98 17.06
C PRO A 276 -15.98 8.37 17.10
N ASP A 277 -16.27 9.67 17.06
CA ASP A 277 -17.64 10.22 17.05
C ASP A 277 -18.26 10.24 15.64
N SER A 278 -17.44 10.09 14.60
CA SER A 278 -17.92 9.90 13.23
C SER A 278 -18.36 8.45 13.01
N HIS A 279 -19.26 8.23 12.06
CA HIS A 279 -19.74 6.88 11.72
C HIS A 279 -19.60 6.54 10.25
N LEU A 280 -19.21 7.51 9.42
CA LEU A 280 -19.09 7.36 7.98
C LEU A 280 -17.68 7.69 7.50
N VAL A 281 -17.27 6.97 6.47
CA VAL A 281 -16.17 7.33 5.58
C VAL A 281 -16.78 7.61 4.22
N TYR A 282 -16.31 8.64 3.54
CA TYR A 282 -16.69 8.89 2.17
C TYR A 282 -15.53 8.65 1.19
N PHE A 283 -15.88 8.22 -0.01
CA PHE A 283 -15.03 8.23 -1.20
C PHE A 283 -15.65 9.20 -2.20
N ALA A 284 -15.01 10.34 -2.39
CA ALA A 284 -15.45 11.36 -3.34
C ALA A 284 -14.61 11.27 -4.62
N GLY A 285 -15.30 11.22 -5.75
CA GLY A 285 -14.71 11.15 -7.07
C GLY A 285 -13.95 12.41 -7.52
N PRO A 286 -13.27 12.29 -8.69
CA PRO A 286 -12.59 13.39 -9.36
C PRO A 286 -13.50 14.56 -9.80
#